data_AF-A0AAU7JZ47-F1
#
_entry.id   AF-A0AAU7JZ47-F1
#
_cell.length_a   1.000
_cell.length_b   1.000
_cell.length_c   1.000
_cell.angle_alpha   90.00
_cell.angle_beta   90.00
_cell.angle_gamma   90.00
#
_symmetry.space_group_name_H-M   'P 1'
#
loop_
_entity.id
_entity.type
_entity.pdbx_description
1 polymer ?
#
loop_
_entity_poly.entity_id
_entity_poly.type
_entity_poly.pdbx_seq_one_letter_code
_entity_poly.pdbx_strand_id
1 'polypeptide(L)'
;MLSLTRKVAAAILATATIATGTVLTAPANATASTPTYTFFYTKLPNGKNVSQRWNPCQNITYKVNLAAVPSKYRSYALSTTEQAMAKITAVNGLKFTYKGATTEVPRGDRDPAKQSAEIIIAWTTPSKTDFPLAGLTAGYGGHSTYWWGTSANSKVTYAAATTRG
;
A
#
# COMPACT_ATOMS: atom_id res chain seq x y z
N MET A 1 83.21 7.13 -20.91
CA MET A 1 82.54 6.17 -21.82
C MET A 1 81.60 5.29 -20.99
N LEU A 2 80.32 5.27 -21.38
CA LEU A 2 79.22 4.30 -21.10
C LEU A 2 79.46 3.20 -20.03
N SER A 3 78.68 3.14 -18.95
CA SER A 3 77.34 2.51 -18.83
C SER A 3 77.40 1.06 -18.30
N LEU A 4 76.74 0.77 -17.16
CA LEU A 4 75.51 -0.06 -17.07
C LEU A 4 75.23 -0.44 -15.59
N THR A 5 74.08 0.02 -15.09
CA THR A 5 73.43 -0.41 -13.86
C THR A 5 72.76 -1.77 -14.03
N ARG A 6 72.92 -2.70 -13.08
CA ARG A 6 72.08 -3.91 -12.97
C ARG A 6 71.18 -3.81 -11.74
N LYS A 7 69.87 -3.67 -11.99
CA LYS A 7 68.80 -3.76 -10.98
C LYS A 7 68.49 -5.24 -10.73
N VAL A 8 68.41 -5.65 -9.48
CA VAL A 8 67.80 -6.94 -9.10
C VAL A 8 66.38 -6.64 -8.60
N ALA A 9 65.40 -7.18 -9.31
CA ALA A 9 63.98 -7.10 -8.97
C ALA A 9 63.61 -8.23 -8.01
N ALA A 10 63.01 -7.91 -6.87
CA ALA A 10 62.32 -8.87 -6.02
C ALA A 10 60.81 -8.70 -6.27
N ALA A 11 60.19 -9.76 -6.80
CA ALA A 11 58.76 -9.87 -7.02
C ALA A 11 58.05 -10.14 -5.69
N ILE A 12 57.03 -9.34 -5.36
CA ILE A 12 56.07 -9.66 -4.29
C ILE A 12 54.74 -9.96 -4.98
N LEU A 13 54.28 -11.21 -4.83
CA LEU A 13 53.02 -11.70 -5.36
C LEU A 13 51.83 -10.96 -4.73
N ALA A 14 50.86 -10.66 -5.58
CA ALA A 14 49.57 -10.08 -5.25
C ALA A 14 48.62 -11.08 -4.56
N THR A 15 47.83 -10.60 -3.61
CA THR A 15 46.54 -11.18 -3.24
C THR A 15 45.47 -10.11 -3.42
N ALA A 16 44.79 -10.12 -4.58
CA ALA A 16 43.61 -9.31 -4.83
C ALA A 16 42.37 -10.18 -4.52
N THR A 17 41.79 -10.03 -3.34
CA THR A 17 40.46 -10.58 -3.03
C THR A 17 39.41 -9.71 -3.70
N ILE A 18 38.82 -10.19 -4.80
CA ILE A 18 37.64 -9.56 -5.42
C ILE A 18 36.42 -9.99 -4.61
N ALA A 19 36.00 -9.15 -3.66
CA ALA A 19 34.69 -9.30 -3.03
C ALA A 19 33.63 -8.78 -4.02
N THR A 20 32.89 -9.68 -4.68
CA THR A 20 31.69 -9.34 -5.44
C THR A 20 30.54 -9.03 -4.47
N GLY A 21 30.59 -7.84 -3.87
CA GLY A 21 29.46 -7.32 -3.10
C GLY A 21 28.33 -6.91 -4.03
N THR A 22 27.22 -7.64 -4.01
CA THR A 22 25.96 -7.15 -4.57
C THR A 22 25.49 -5.99 -3.70
N VAL A 23 25.63 -4.77 -4.22
CA VAL A 23 25.04 -3.58 -3.60
C VAL A 23 23.52 -3.71 -3.75
N LEU A 24 22.86 -4.18 -2.70
CA LEU A 24 21.41 -4.04 -2.56
C LEU A 24 21.14 -2.53 -2.40
N THR A 25 20.77 -1.88 -3.50
CA THR A 25 20.30 -0.51 -3.44
C THR A 25 19.04 -0.48 -2.58
N ALA A 26 19.06 0.31 -1.51
CA ALA A 26 17.87 0.59 -0.74
C ALA A 26 16.79 1.16 -1.69
N PRO A 27 15.50 0.81 -1.52
CA PRO A 27 14.45 1.42 -2.32
C PRO A 27 14.54 2.94 -2.17
N ALA A 28 14.38 3.65 -3.29
CA ALA A 28 14.42 5.11 -3.29
C ALA A 28 13.40 5.65 -2.27
N ASN A 29 13.87 6.55 -1.39
CA ASN A 29 12.97 7.30 -0.53
C ASN A 29 12.08 8.16 -1.43
N ALA A 30 10.76 8.11 -1.21
CA ALA A 30 9.83 8.99 -1.91
C ALA A 30 10.14 10.44 -1.55
N THR A 31 10.50 11.26 -2.54
CA THR A 31 10.60 12.71 -2.38
C THR A 31 9.24 13.24 -1.97
N ALA A 32 9.15 13.94 -0.83
CA ALA A 32 7.92 14.58 -0.41
C ALA A 32 7.55 15.67 -1.42
N SER A 33 6.65 15.36 -2.34
CA SER A 33 5.93 16.36 -3.14
C SER A 33 5.13 17.22 -2.15
N THR A 34 5.23 18.55 -2.26
CA THR A 34 4.25 19.45 -1.62
C THR A 34 2.87 18.96 -2.01
N PRO A 35 2.05 18.39 -1.09
CA PRO A 35 0.90 17.64 -1.51
C PRO A 35 -0.18 18.61 -1.94
N THR A 36 -0.28 18.88 -3.24
CA THR A 36 -1.53 19.26 -3.86
C THR A 36 -2.42 18.01 -3.84
N TYR A 37 -3.09 17.79 -2.72
CA TYR A 37 -4.09 16.72 -2.61
C TYR A 37 -5.44 17.23 -3.11
N THR A 38 -6.16 16.38 -3.81
CA THR A 38 -7.55 16.60 -4.18
C THR A 38 -8.44 15.65 -3.39
N PHE A 39 -9.58 16.15 -2.93
CA PHE A 39 -10.58 15.30 -2.31
C PHE A 39 -11.48 14.68 -3.37
N PHE A 40 -11.87 13.43 -3.14
CA PHE A 40 -12.99 12.83 -3.87
C PHE A 40 -14.30 13.38 -3.31
N TYR A 41 -15.28 13.60 -4.19
CA TYR A 41 -16.60 14.11 -3.82
C TYR A 41 -17.70 13.18 -4.36
N THR A 42 -18.78 13.04 -3.58
CA THR A 42 -20.03 12.42 -4.01
C THR A 42 -21.10 13.48 -4.15
N LYS A 43 -21.82 13.45 -5.28
CA LYS A 43 -23.02 14.27 -5.49
C LYS A 43 -24.23 13.58 -4.87
N LEU A 44 -24.88 14.25 -3.94
CA LEU A 44 -26.10 13.78 -3.28
C LEU A 44 -27.35 14.08 -4.13
N PRO A 45 -28.49 13.41 -3.89
CA PRO A 45 -29.73 13.65 -4.65
C PRO A 45 -30.27 15.09 -4.56
N ASN A 46 -29.95 15.82 -3.49
CA ASN A 46 -30.27 17.24 -3.36
C ASN A 46 -29.28 18.18 -4.09
N GLY A 47 -28.41 17.63 -4.95
CA GLY A 47 -27.45 18.39 -5.75
C GLY A 47 -26.17 18.80 -5.02
N LYS A 48 -26.07 18.57 -3.71
CA LYS A 48 -24.89 18.95 -2.91
C LYS A 48 -23.73 17.98 -3.12
N ASN A 49 -22.52 18.51 -3.27
CA ASN A 49 -21.30 17.72 -3.22
C ASN A 49 -20.81 17.58 -1.78
N VAL A 50 -20.47 16.36 -1.37
CA VAL A 50 -19.86 16.07 -0.07
C VAL A 50 -18.54 15.34 -0.27
N SER A 51 -17.52 15.76 0.48
CA SER A 51 -16.22 15.09 0.47
C SER A 51 -16.38 13.66 0.98
N GLN A 52 -15.80 12.72 0.24
CA GLN A 52 -15.79 11.31 0.59
C GLN A 52 -14.78 11.07 1.71
N ARG A 53 -15.23 10.39 2.75
CA ARG A 53 -14.43 10.12 3.95
C ARG A 53 -14.98 8.91 4.69
N TRP A 54 -14.09 8.25 5.41
CA TRP A 54 -14.46 7.27 6.42
C TRP A 54 -15.14 7.95 7.62
N ASN A 55 -16.05 7.23 8.26
CA ASN A 55 -16.62 7.64 9.54
C ASN A 55 -15.56 7.47 10.64
N PRO A 56 -15.08 8.55 11.28
CA PRO A 56 -14.02 8.45 12.29
C PRO A 56 -14.45 7.73 13.56
N CYS A 57 -15.75 7.63 13.83
CA CYS A 57 -16.29 6.91 14.98
C CYS A 57 -16.46 5.41 14.72
N GLN A 58 -16.37 4.98 13.46
CA GLN A 58 -16.48 3.57 13.10
C GLN A 58 -15.15 2.86 13.35
N ASN A 59 -15.25 1.61 13.79
CA ASN A 59 -14.12 0.70 13.79
C ASN A 59 -14.07 -0.02 12.43
N ILE A 60 -13.16 0.38 11.56
CA ILE A 60 -13.05 -0.08 10.18
C ILE A 60 -12.35 -1.44 10.17
N THR A 61 -13.01 -2.50 9.70
CA THR A 61 -12.36 -3.82 9.68
C THR A 61 -11.50 -4.00 8.45
N TYR A 62 -10.41 -4.74 8.59
CA TYR A 62 -9.59 -5.14 7.46
C TYR A 62 -9.18 -6.61 7.54
N LYS A 63 -9.01 -7.23 6.38
CA LYS A 63 -8.48 -8.59 6.24
C LYS A 63 -7.32 -8.57 5.27
N VAL A 64 -6.39 -9.52 5.45
CA VAL A 64 -5.14 -9.56 4.69
C VAL A 64 -5.03 -10.87 3.91
N ASN A 65 -4.80 -10.79 2.61
CA ASN A 65 -4.44 -11.94 1.78
C ASN A 65 -2.93 -11.96 1.57
N LEU A 66 -2.28 -13.02 2.07
CA LEU A 66 -0.82 -13.22 1.99
C LEU A 66 -0.46 -14.36 1.03
N ALA A 67 -1.39 -14.84 0.19
CA ALA A 67 -1.19 -16.03 -0.62
C ALA A 67 0.01 -15.90 -1.57
N ALA A 68 0.24 -14.72 -2.16
CA ALA A 68 1.37 -14.46 -3.04
C ALA A 68 2.70 -14.20 -2.30
N VAL A 69 2.67 -14.03 -0.98
CA VAL A 69 3.88 -13.84 -0.18
C VAL A 69 4.52 -15.20 0.08
N PRO A 70 5.83 -15.39 -0.20
CA PRO A 70 6.54 -16.61 0.16
C PRO A 70 6.38 -16.92 1.65
N SER A 71 6.14 -18.20 1.99
CA SER A 71 5.75 -18.62 3.34
C SER A 71 6.65 -18.07 4.44
N LYS A 72 7.97 -18.07 4.22
CA LYS A 72 8.98 -17.54 5.16
C LYS A 72 8.85 -16.05 5.49
N TYR A 73 8.16 -15.27 4.65
CA TYR A 73 7.98 -13.82 4.82
C TYR A 73 6.56 -13.42 5.22
N ARG A 74 5.62 -14.37 5.35
CA ARG A 74 4.21 -14.05 5.63
C ARG A 74 4.02 -13.34 6.96
N SER A 75 4.70 -13.79 8.02
CA SER A 75 4.63 -13.13 9.33
C SER A 75 5.19 -11.71 9.30
N TYR A 76 6.27 -11.50 8.55
CA TYR A 76 6.87 -10.17 8.38
C TYR A 76 5.95 -9.23 7.58
N ALA A 77 5.36 -9.72 6.49
CA ALA A 77 4.41 -8.97 5.68
C ALA A 77 3.17 -8.58 6.49
N LEU A 78 2.61 -9.51 7.28
CA LEU A 78 1.48 -9.23 8.17
C LEU A 78 1.85 -8.15 9.20
N SER A 79 2.96 -8.32 9.91
CA SER A 79 3.40 -7.36 10.92
C SER A 79 3.64 -5.96 10.32
N THR A 80 4.19 -5.89 9.11
CA THR A 80 4.40 -4.62 8.41
C THR A 80 3.06 -3.98 8.02
N THR A 81 2.08 -4.77 7.57
CA THR A 81 0.71 -4.29 7.31
C THR A 81 0.06 -3.74 8.59
N GLU A 82 0.13 -4.47 9.70
CA GLU A 82 -0.43 -4.03 10.98
C GLU A 82 0.23 -2.74 11.48
N GLN A 83 1.55 -2.63 11.35
CA GLN A 83 2.29 -1.41 11.68
C GLN A 83 1.89 -0.22 10.80
N ALA A 84 1.63 -0.44 9.51
CA ALA A 84 1.13 0.61 8.62
C ALA A 84 -0.26 1.11 9.07
N MET A 85 -1.18 0.20 9.40
CA MET A 85 -2.50 0.57 9.92
C MET A 85 -2.41 1.32 11.27
N ALA A 86 -1.49 0.92 12.14
CA ALA A 86 -1.22 1.63 13.40
C ALA A 86 -0.67 3.03 13.17
N LYS A 87 0.24 3.22 12.19
CA LYS A 87 0.73 4.56 11.81
C LYS A 87 -0.38 5.45 11.29
N ILE A 88 -1.27 4.93 10.45
CA ILE A 88 -2.45 5.68 9.97
C ILE A 88 -3.30 6.11 11.16
N THR A 89 -3.62 5.17 12.07
CA THR A 89 -4.37 5.44 13.31
C THR A 89 -3.73 6.56 14.14
N ALA A 90 -2.42 6.53 14.32
CA ALA A 90 -1.69 7.53 15.10
C ALA A 90 -1.75 8.94 14.50
N VAL A 91 -1.89 9.05 13.17
CA VAL A 91 -1.93 10.34 12.47
C VAL A 91 -3.33 10.94 12.41
N ASN A 92 -4.37 10.11 12.24
CA ASN A 92 -5.72 10.60 11.94
C ASN A 92 -6.82 10.13 12.91
N GLY A 93 -6.52 9.26 13.86
CA GLY A 93 -7.47 8.73 14.84
C GLY A 93 -8.48 7.72 14.30
N LEU A 94 -8.42 7.34 13.02
CA LEU A 94 -9.26 6.27 12.47
C LEU A 94 -8.90 4.95 13.14
N LYS A 95 -9.91 4.17 13.52
CA LYS A 95 -9.72 2.88 14.18
C LYS A 95 -9.80 1.76 13.16
N PHE A 96 -8.77 0.91 13.11
CA PHE A 96 -8.72 -0.26 12.25
C PHE A 96 -8.63 -1.55 13.05
N THR A 97 -9.44 -2.55 12.70
CA THR A 97 -9.43 -3.86 13.34
C THR A 97 -9.11 -4.96 12.36
N TYR A 98 -8.03 -5.69 12.61
CA TYR A 98 -7.70 -6.89 11.85
C TYR A 98 -8.72 -7.99 12.15
N LYS A 99 -9.32 -8.57 11.09
CA LYS A 99 -10.30 -9.67 11.18
C LYS A 99 -9.77 -10.98 10.58
N GLY A 100 -8.45 -11.13 10.54
CA GLY A 100 -7.79 -12.35 10.10
C GLY A 100 -7.49 -12.39 8.60
N ALA A 101 -7.03 -13.56 8.15
CA ALA A 101 -6.65 -13.79 6.77
C ALA A 101 -7.87 -13.84 5.83
N THR A 102 -7.63 -13.58 4.55
CA THR A 102 -8.60 -13.82 3.47
C THR A 102 -7.90 -14.38 2.23
N THR A 103 -8.69 -14.96 1.32
CA THR A 103 -8.25 -15.34 -0.03
C THR A 103 -8.74 -14.34 -1.08
N GLU A 104 -9.46 -13.29 -0.67
CA GLU A 104 -9.93 -12.25 -1.57
C GLU A 104 -8.78 -11.50 -2.25
N VAL A 105 -8.96 -11.22 -3.53
CA VAL A 105 -8.09 -10.36 -4.32
C VAL A 105 -8.99 -9.26 -4.90
N PRO A 106 -8.77 -7.99 -4.52
CA PRO A 106 -9.51 -6.85 -5.07
C PRO A 106 -9.42 -6.80 -6.60
N ARG A 107 -10.55 -6.45 -7.22
CA ARG A 107 -10.71 -6.23 -8.66
C ARG A 107 -11.71 -5.10 -8.90
N GLY A 108 -11.57 -4.40 -10.01
CA GLY A 108 -12.44 -3.26 -10.37
C GLY A 108 -13.87 -3.68 -10.72
N ASP A 109 -14.05 -4.89 -11.22
CA ASP A 109 -15.36 -5.45 -11.62
C ASP A 109 -16.19 -6.03 -10.46
N ARG A 110 -15.61 -6.16 -9.26
CA ARG A 110 -16.29 -6.76 -8.11
C ARG A 110 -17.15 -5.74 -7.37
N ASP A 111 -18.36 -6.16 -7.06
CA ASP A 111 -19.27 -5.45 -6.16
C ASP A 111 -18.63 -5.29 -4.76
N PRO A 112 -18.29 -4.06 -4.34
CA PRO A 112 -17.69 -3.79 -3.02
C PRO A 112 -18.57 -4.24 -1.86
N ALA A 113 -19.90 -4.33 -2.05
CA ALA A 113 -20.81 -4.81 -1.02
C ALA A 113 -20.53 -6.27 -0.61
N LYS A 114 -19.87 -7.05 -1.48
CA LYS A 114 -19.55 -8.46 -1.25
C LYS A 114 -18.19 -8.70 -0.58
N GLN A 115 -17.39 -7.65 -0.33
CA GLN A 115 -16.13 -7.79 0.41
C GLN A 115 -16.40 -8.26 1.85
N SER A 116 -15.57 -9.16 2.37
CA SER A 116 -15.77 -9.70 3.73
C SER A 116 -15.26 -8.81 4.88
N ALA A 117 -14.72 -7.64 4.53
CA ALA A 117 -14.30 -6.58 5.45
C ALA A 117 -14.46 -5.22 4.77
N GLU A 118 -14.40 -4.12 5.54
CA GLU A 118 -14.36 -2.78 4.96
C GLU A 118 -13.12 -2.54 4.09
N ILE A 119 -11.97 -3.13 4.44
CA ILE A 119 -10.74 -3.02 3.66
C ILE A 119 -10.15 -4.40 3.39
N ILE A 120 -9.81 -4.69 2.13
CA ILE A 120 -9.07 -5.90 1.75
C ILE A 120 -7.66 -5.53 1.30
N ILE A 121 -6.66 -5.94 2.08
CA ILE A 121 -5.25 -5.74 1.73
C ILE A 121 -4.72 -7.05 1.16
N ALA A 122 -4.55 -7.12 -0.17
CA ALA A 122 -4.08 -8.33 -0.83
C ALA A 122 -2.67 -8.16 -1.40
N TRP A 123 -1.75 -8.97 -0.90
CA TRP A 123 -0.49 -9.24 -1.59
C TRP A 123 -0.80 -10.21 -2.73
N THR A 124 -0.65 -9.75 -3.96
CA THR A 124 -1.11 -10.45 -5.16
C THR A 124 -0.13 -10.32 -6.32
N THR A 125 -0.35 -11.10 -7.38
CA THR A 125 0.36 -10.98 -8.66
C THR A 125 -0.51 -10.26 -9.69
N PRO A 126 0.09 -9.64 -10.74
CA PRO A 126 -0.67 -8.99 -11.80
C PRO A 126 -1.68 -9.93 -12.48
N SER A 127 -1.38 -11.22 -12.57
CA SER A 127 -2.28 -12.24 -13.17
C SER A 127 -3.54 -12.57 -12.37
N LYS A 128 -3.67 -12.07 -11.13
CA LYS A 128 -4.80 -12.38 -10.24
C LYS A 128 -5.78 -11.23 -10.05
N THR A 129 -5.46 -10.04 -10.55
CA THR A 129 -6.31 -8.84 -10.51
C THR A 129 -6.39 -8.20 -11.90
N ASP A 130 -7.35 -7.30 -12.10
CA ASP A 130 -7.47 -6.42 -13.27
C ASP A 130 -6.80 -5.05 -13.05
N PHE A 131 -6.28 -4.79 -11.84
CA PHE A 131 -5.54 -3.57 -11.55
C PHE A 131 -4.15 -3.55 -12.21
N PRO A 132 -3.63 -2.36 -12.57
CA PRO A 132 -2.36 -2.20 -13.30
C PRO A 132 -1.13 -2.41 -12.41
N LEU A 133 -0.94 -3.64 -11.91
CA LEU A 133 0.17 -4.02 -11.02
C LEU A 133 1.44 -4.49 -11.76
N ALA A 134 1.44 -4.55 -13.09
CA ALA A 134 2.63 -4.92 -13.86
C ALA A 134 3.70 -3.82 -13.84
N GLY A 135 4.98 -4.20 -13.96
CA GLY A 135 6.09 -3.26 -14.01
C GLY A 135 6.49 -2.71 -12.64
N LEU A 136 6.56 -1.38 -12.53
CA LEU A 136 7.06 -0.68 -11.34
C LEU A 136 5.95 -0.27 -10.34
N THR A 137 4.70 -0.73 -10.54
CA THR A 137 3.59 -0.41 -9.63
C THR A 137 3.73 -1.17 -8.31
N ALA A 138 4.01 -0.45 -7.22
CA ALA A 138 4.15 -1.03 -5.88
C ALA A 138 2.80 -1.45 -5.25
N GLY A 139 1.68 -0.90 -5.72
CA GLY A 139 0.34 -1.23 -5.25
C GLY A 139 -0.74 -0.42 -5.95
N TYR A 140 -1.97 -0.86 -5.78
CA TYR A 140 -3.17 -0.16 -6.25
C TYR A 140 -4.21 -0.16 -5.13
N GLY A 141 -4.90 0.95 -4.95
CA GLY A 141 -5.91 1.13 -3.92
C GLY A 141 -7.07 1.98 -4.43
N GLY A 142 -8.21 1.85 -3.77
CA GLY A 142 -9.42 2.56 -4.13
C GLY A 142 -10.34 2.72 -2.94
N HIS A 143 -11.52 3.28 -3.20
CA HIS A 143 -12.57 3.42 -2.21
C HIS A 143 -13.92 3.23 -2.89
N SER A 144 -14.93 2.85 -2.12
CA SER A 144 -16.32 2.90 -2.55
C SER A 144 -17.16 3.65 -1.54
N THR A 145 -17.98 4.55 -2.07
CA THR A 145 -18.79 5.49 -1.29
C THR A 145 -20.26 5.19 -1.51
N TYR A 146 -21.01 5.13 -0.42
CA TYR A 146 -22.48 5.11 -0.47
C TYR A 146 -23.03 6.38 0.15
N TRP A 147 -24.23 6.74 -0.30
CA TRP A 147 -25.05 7.76 0.34
C TRP A 147 -26.39 7.14 0.73
N TRP A 148 -27.02 7.72 1.75
CA TRP A 148 -28.37 7.34 2.17
C TRP A 148 -29.15 8.59 2.58
N GLY A 149 -30.47 8.53 2.42
CA GLY A 149 -31.41 9.56 2.85
C GLY A 149 -32.25 9.06 4.02
N THR A 150 -32.44 9.90 5.03
CA THR A 150 -33.38 9.64 6.14
C THR A 150 -34.47 10.70 6.11
N SER A 151 -35.73 10.28 6.07
CA SER A 151 -36.89 11.16 6.06
C SER A 151 -37.47 11.29 7.46
N ALA A 152 -37.66 12.52 7.94
CA ALA A 152 -38.37 12.83 9.18
C ALA A 152 -39.09 14.17 9.02
N ASN A 153 -40.36 14.25 9.45
CA ASN A 153 -41.18 15.48 9.39
C ASN A 153 -41.15 16.16 8.01
N SER A 154 -41.38 15.39 6.94
CA SER A 154 -41.33 15.85 5.54
C SER A 154 -39.99 16.44 5.07
N LYS A 155 -38.91 16.24 5.84
CA LYS A 155 -37.54 16.65 5.48
C LYS A 155 -36.67 15.42 5.26
N VAL A 156 -35.95 15.41 4.13
CA VAL A 156 -34.94 14.37 3.84
C VAL A 156 -33.55 14.89 4.20
N THR A 157 -32.83 14.14 5.03
CA THR A 157 -31.42 14.39 5.35
C THR A 157 -30.56 13.34 4.67
N TYR A 158 -29.57 13.79 3.91
CA TYR A 158 -28.64 12.90 3.22
C TYR A 158 -27.30 12.83 3.95
N ALA A 159 -26.73 11.64 3.99
CA ALA A 159 -25.36 11.39 4.44
C ALA A 159 -24.62 10.55 3.40
N ALA A 160 -23.30 10.64 3.39
CA ALA A 160 -22.44 9.80 2.57
C ALA A 160 -21.21 9.39 3.37
N ALA A 161 -20.73 8.18 3.11
CA ALA A 161 -19.51 7.65 3.72
C ALA A 161 -18.79 6.74 2.73
N THR A 162 -17.45 6.78 2.79
CA THR A 162 -16.65 5.66 2.30
C THR A 162 -16.92 4.47 3.19
N THR A 163 -17.21 3.32 2.58
CA THR A 163 -17.59 2.09 3.31
C THR A 163 -16.71 0.91 2.96
N ARG A 164 -16.00 0.98 1.83
CA ARG A 164 -15.20 -0.10 1.26
C ARG A 164 -13.91 0.43 0.65
N GLY A 165 -12.87 -0.40 0.65
CA GLY A 165 -11.55 -0.13 0.09
C GLY A 165 -10.72 -1.39 -0.14
#